data_AF-A0A1L9RYU4-F1
#
_entry.id   AF-A0A1L9RYU4-F1
#
_cell.length_a   1.000
_cell.length_b   1.000
_cell.length_c   1.000
_cell.angle_alpha   90.00
_cell.angle_beta   90.00
_cell.angle_gamma   90.00
#
_symmetry.space_group_name_H-M   'P 1'
#
loop_
_entity.id
_entity.type
_entity.pdbx_description
1 polymer ?
#
loop_
_entity_poly.entity_id
_entity_poly.type
_entity_poly.pdbx_seq_one_letter_code
_entity_poly.pdbx_strand_id
1 'polypeptide(L)'
;MLLQPRYPSRIERHTPIKHVADEVIRRCLQDLYRSYYPKQRVLDAIHHEAQPIPSAPQTRLPESFQTGTISHESAPAKILPRRYELASPLDIVSLIAELLAGSTRENVALPLSTSDLTRFHSKTPPNTTVYDYLHQLTVYNVLTPPVLLTALIYVVRLCEAQPGFELNCLTVHRLFLACVTVASKSVSDSFWKNAYYAYIGGVSARELSMLELELLRYLHWNVVTRHDELFNCYVILIDRHAGYQL
;
A
#
# COMPACT_ATOMS: atom_id res chain seq x y z
N MET A 1 57.79 1.39 -5.01
CA MET A 1 57.39 1.69 -3.62
C MET A 1 56.15 2.58 -3.71
N LEU A 2 54.96 2.00 -3.53
CA LEU A 2 53.66 2.61 -3.81
C LEU A 2 53.27 3.60 -2.69
N LEU A 3 53.01 4.85 -3.05
CA LEU A 3 52.36 5.84 -2.18
C LEU A 3 50.85 5.57 -2.20
N GLN A 4 50.27 5.18 -1.06
CA GLN A 4 48.81 5.14 -0.87
C GLN A 4 48.30 6.50 -0.39
N PRO A 5 47.18 7.02 -0.94
CA PRO A 5 46.49 8.15 -0.34
C PRO A 5 45.54 7.67 0.78
N ARG A 6 45.62 8.36 1.93
CA ARG A 6 44.77 8.17 3.11
C ARG A 6 43.34 8.64 2.80
N TYR A 7 42.35 7.78 3.05
CA TYR A 7 40.94 8.17 3.08
C TYR A 7 40.63 8.99 4.34
N PRO A 8 39.84 10.07 4.28
CA PRO A 8 39.34 10.75 5.47
C PRO A 8 38.10 10.03 6.02
N SER A 9 38.15 9.74 7.32
CA SER A 9 37.05 9.19 8.12
C SER A 9 35.91 10.21 8.21
N ARG A 10 34.81 9.97 7.49
CA ARG A 10 33.61 10.79 7.59
C ARG A 10 32.73 10.27 8.73
N ILE A 11 32.70 11.05 9.80
CA ILE A 11 31.77 10.93 10.92
C ILE A 11 30.34 10.98 10.35
N GLU A 12 29.65 9.83 10.32
CA GLU A 12 28.22 9.74 10.04
C GLU A 12 27.47 10.38 11.20
N ARG A 13 27.07 11.65 11.02
CA ARG A 13 26.06 12.26 11.87
C ARG A 13 24.73 11.64 11.49
N HIS A 14 24.30 10.66 12.29
CA HIS A 14 22.90 10.25 12.41
C HIS A 14 22.02 11.50 12.53
N THR A 15 21.18 11.76 11.53
CA THR A 15 20.03 12.66 11.68
C THR A 15 18.82 11.83 12.11
N PRO A 16 18.30 12.02 13.34
CA PRO A 16 17.17 11.27 13.85
C PRO A 16 15.87 11.99 13.45
N ILE A 17 15.45 11.88 12.19
CA ILE A 17 14.14 12.36 11.73
C ILE A 17 13.62 11.39 10.65
N LYS A 18 13.24 10.17 11.04
CA LYS A 18 12.60 9.20 10.13
C LYS A 18 11.45 8.38 10.73
N HIS A 19 11.07 8.60 11.97
CA HIS A 19 10.07 7.79 12.64
C HIS A 19 9.00 8.68 13.26
N VAL A 20 7.75 8.46 12.88
CA VAL A 20 6.55 8.44 13.76
C VAL A 20 5.26 8.34 12.92
N ALA A 21 5.21 8.84 11.67
CA ALA A 21 3.99 8.76 10.82
C ALA A 21 3.96 7.55 9.86
N ASP A 22 5.13 7.02 9.48
CA ASP A 22 5.35 5.80 8.68
C ASP A 22 4.77 4.52 9.33
N GLU A 23 4.39 4.58 10.61
CA GLU A 23 3.94 3.42 11.37
C GLU A 23 2.54 2.95 11.00
N VAL A 24 1.63 3.81 10.50
CA VAL A 24 0.21 3.42 10.32
C VAL A 24 -0.01 2.58 9.06
N ILE A 25 0.68 2.90 7.97
CA ILE A 25 0.66 2.09 6.74
C ILE A 25 1.71 1.00 6.80
N ARG A 26 2.90 1.23 7.39
CA ARG A 26 3.79 0.11 7.68
C ARG A 26 3.11 -0.90 8.60
N ARG A 27 2.32 -0.49 9.61
CA ARG A 27 1.45 -1.40 10.39
C ARG A 27 0.33 -1.98 9.57
N CYS A 28 -0.43 -1.20 8.79
CA CYS A 28 -1.53 -1.77 8.02
C CYS A 28 -1.04 -2.79 6.96
N LEU A 29 0.05 -2.48 6.27
CA LEU A 29 0.75 -3.36 5.34
C LEU A 29 1.42 -4.53 6.09
N GLN A 30 2.04 -4.29 7.25
CA GLN A 30 2.56 -5.37 8.12
C GLN A 30 1.47 -6.21 8.76
N ASP A 31 0.27 -5.70 9.00
CA ASP A 31 -0.86 -6.40 9.61
C ASP A 31 -1.55 -7.22 8.53
N LEU A 32 -1.72 -6.66 7.32
CA LEU A 32 -2.03 -7.41 6.09
C LEU A 32 -1.03 -8.56 5.89
N TYR A 33 0.26 -8.30 6.04
CA TYR A 33 1.34 -9.27 5.87
C TYR A 33 1.44 -10.31 7.00
N ARG A 34 1.36 -9.90 8.27
CA ARG A 34 1.39 -10.77 9.46
C ARG A 34 0.19 -11.71 9.49
N SER A 35 -0.97 -11.22 9.03
CA SER A 35 -2.16 -12.04 8.84
C SER A 35 -1.97 -13.10 7.74
N TYR A 36 -1.21 -12.76 6.71
CA TYR A 36 -1.01 -13.58 5.52
C TYR A 36 0.11 -14.63 5.66
N TYR A 37 1.30 -14.29 6.21
CA TYR A 37 2.48 -15.18 6.30
C TYR A 37 2.80 -15.61 7.75
N PRO A 38 2.04 -16.54 8.36
CA PRO A 38 2.27 -16.96 9.75
C PRO A 38 3.58 -17.76 9.97
N LYS A 39 4.23 -18.26 8.90
CA LYS A 39 5.35 -19.22 8.98
C LYS A 39 6.73 -18.64 9.29
N GLN A 40 6.93 -17.32 9.27
CA GLN A 40 8.21 -16.71 9.67
C GLN A 40 8.44 -16.78 11.21
N ARG A 41 7.36 -17.02 11.97
CA ARG A 41 7.40 -17.08 13.44
C ARG A 41 8.26 -18.20 14.04
N VAL A 42 8.54 -19.29 13.33
CA VAL A 42 9.32 -20.40 13.93
C VAL A 42 10.80 -20.06 14.06
N LEU A 43 11.33 -19.14 13.24
CA LEU A 43 12.73 -18.72 13.33
C LEU A 43 12.92 -17.57 14.34
N ASP A 44 11.95 -16.68 14.46
CA ASP A 44 12.04 -15.52 15.37
C ASP A 44 11.62 -15.85 16.81
N ALA A 45 10.78 -16.88 17.01
CA ALA A 45 10.33 -17.31 18.34
C ALA A 45 11.39 -18.08 19.17
N ILE A 46 12.56 -18.40 18.59
CA ILE A 46 13.65 -19.07 19.32
C ILE A 46 14.50 -18.05 20.11
N HIS A 47 14.35 -16.74 19.89
CA HIS A 47 15.23 -15.74 20.49
C HIS A 47 14.68 -14.91 21.64
N HIS A 48 13.38 -14.87 21.93
CA HIS A 48 12.83 -14.05 23.03
C HIS A 48 11.82 -14.82 23.88
N GLU A 49 12.34 -15.62 24.80
CA GLU A 49 11.60 -16.19 25.92
C GLU A 49 12.19 -15.66 27.23
N ALA A 50 11.52 -14.67 27.84
CA ALA A 50 11.57 -14.39 29.28
C ALA A 50 10.49 -13.35 29.66
N GLN A 51 9.41 -13.84 30.27
CA GLN A 51 8.44 -13.10 31.08
C GLN A 51 9.02 -12.78 32.49
N PRO A 52 8.46 -11.90 33.37
CA PRO A 52 7.04 -11.92 33.82
C PRO A 52 6.34 -10.61 34.30
N ILE A 53 5.01 -10.72 34.49
CA ILE A 53 4.01 -9.83 35.15
C ILE A 53 3.98 -10.17 36.69
N PRO A 54 3.22 -9.54 37.65
CA PRO A 54 2.11 -8.56 37.59
C PRO A 54 2.01 -7.48 38.72
N SER A 55 1.03 -6.56 38.64
CA SER A 55 0.19 -6.05 39.78
C SER A 55 -0.92 -5.05 39.37
N ALA A 56 -2.11 -5.16 39.97
CA ALA A 56 -3.22 -4.18 40.09
C ALA A 56 -3.78 -4.29 41.55
N PRO A 57 -4.81 -3.56 42.07
CA PRO A 57 -5.75 -2.57 41.49
C PRO A 57 -6.14 -1.37 42.44
N GLN A 58 -7.21 -0.61 42.08
CA GLN A 58 -8.17 0.24 42.88
C GLN A 58 -8.14 1.76 42.60
N THR A 59 -9.20 2.61 42.60
CA THR A 59 -10.68 2.54 42.68
C THR A 59 -11.29 3.99 42.55
N ARG A 60 -12.43 4.13 41.84
CA ARG A 60 -13.58 5.12 41.90
C ARG A 60 -13.61 6.57 41.31
N LEU A 61 -14.80 6.81 40.71
CA LEU A 61 -15.57 7.92 40.04
C LEU A 61 -16.00 9.14 40.93
N PRO A 62 -16.85 10.14 40.52
CA PRO A 62 -17.46 10.56 39.22
C PRO A 62 -17.49 12.10 38.93
N GLU A 63 -18.09 12.49 37.78
CA GLU A 63 -19.02 13.64 37.52
C GLU A 63 -18.76 14.55 36.29
N SER A 64 -19.67 14.36 35.31
CA SER A 64 -20.29 15.28 34.34
C SER A 64 -19.66 16.65 34.02
N PHE A 65 -19.44 16.89 32.72
CA PHE A 65 -19.90 18.13 32.06
C PHE A 65 -20.35 17.82 30.63
N GLN A 66 -21.61 18.13 30.34
CA GLN A 66 -22.19 18.10 29.01
C GLN A 66 -21.63 19.27 28.20
N THR A 67 -21.21 19.02 26.97
CA THR A 67 -21.11 20.05 25.95
C THR A 67 -21.72 19.49 24.69
N GLY A 68 -22.79 20.14 24.23
CA GLY A 68 -23.58 19.70 23.09
C GLY A 68 -22.74 19.67 21.82
N THR A 69 -22.54 18.49 21.28
CA THR A 69 -21.99 18.29 19.95
C THR A 69 -23.14 18.36 18.95
N ILE A 70 -23.05 19.31 18.04
CA ILE A 70 -23.92 19.41 16.86
C ILE A 70 -23.78 18.09 16.09
N SER A 71 -24.89 17.37 15.97
CA SER A 71 -24.99 16.10 15.25
C SER A 71 -24.70 16.33 13.77
N HIS A 72 -23.48 16.03 13.33
CA HIS A 72 -23.26 15.64 11.95
C HIS A 72 -23.84 14.22 11.83
N GLU A 73 -25.06 14.12 11.30
CA GLU A 73 -25.70 12.86 10.99
C GLU A 73 -24.86 12.18 9.89
N SER A 74 -23.90 11.35 10.32
CA SER A 74 -23.07 10.54 9.42
C SER A 74 -24.01 9.64 8.62
N ALA A 75 -23.92 9.71 7.29
CA ALA A 75 -24.66 8.81 6.42
C ALA A 75 -24.46 7.36 6.87
N PRO A 76 -25.49 6.50 6.81
CA PRO A 76 -25.37 5.11 7.21
C PRO A 76 -24.30 4.41 6.36
N ALA A 77 -23.44 3.63 7.02
CA ALA A 77 -22.38 2.90 6.34
C ALA A 77 -22.95 1.95 5.28
N LYS A 78 -22.30 1.90 4.12
CA LYS A 78 -22.71 1.05 3.01
C LYS A 78 -22.29 -0.39 3.27
N ILE A 79 -23.25 -1.31 3.21
CA ILE A 79 -23.01 -2.74 3.42
C ILE A 79 -22.51 -3.37 2.12
N LEU A 80 -21.35 -4.02 2.19
CA LEU A 80 -20.74 -4.77 1.09
C LEU A 80 -20.91 -6.28 1.30
N PRO A 81 -20.97 -7.08 0.21
CA PRO A 81 -21.09 -8.51 0.33
C PRO A 81 -19.84 -9.13 0.97
N ARG A 82 -20.03 -10.21 1.73
CA ARG A 82 -18.90 -11.00 2.28
C ARG A 82 -17.95 -11.55 1.22
N ARG A 83 -18.50 -11.91 0.07
CA ARG A 83 -17.72 -12.38 -1.08
C ARG A 83 -17.26 -11.19 -1.89
N TYR A 84 -15.95 -10.94 -1.90
CA TYR A 84 -15.37 -9.77 -2.57
C TYR A 84 -15.65 -9.76 -4.08
N GLU A 85 -15.88 -10.91 -4.70
CA GLU A 85 -16.19 -11.02 -6.12
C GLU A 85 -17.55 -10.40 -6.49
N LEU A 86 -18.44 -10.26 -5.51
CA LEU A 86 -19.76 -9.67 -5.68
C LEU A 86 -19.78 -8.17 -5.35
N ALA A 87 -18.69 -7.63 -4.80
CA ALA A 87 -18.60 -6.22 -4.48
C ALA A 87 -18.51 -5.37 -5.76
N SER A 88 -19.04 -4.14 -5.73
CA SER A 88 -18.84 -3.22 -6.84
C SER A 88 -17.35 -2.89 -6.98
N PRO A 89 -16.76 -2.96 -8.19
CA PRO A 89 -15.37 -2.55 -8.41
C PRO A 89 -15.09 -1.12 -7.92
N LEU A 90 -16.07 -0.21 -8.03
CA LEU A 90 -15.92 1.18 -7.62
C LEU A 90 -15.91 1.37 -6.09
N ASP A 91 -16.55 0.47 -5.35
CA ASP A 91 -16.43 0.46 -3.88
C ASP A 91 -15.03 0.03 -3.47
N ILE A 92 -14.48 -1.00 -4.13
CA ILE A 92 -13.08 -1.42 -3.93
C ILE A 92 -12.11 -0.28 -4.29
N VAL A 93 -12.35 0.44 -5.38
CA VAL A 93 -11.58 1.64 -5.74
C VAL A 93 -11.62 2.69 -4.65
N SER A 94 -12.80 2.96 -4.07
CA SER A 94 -12.94 3.95 -3.00
C SER A 94 -12.09 3.58 -1.78
N LEU A 95 -12.16 2.31 -1.36
CA LEU A 95 -11.37 1.76 -0.25
C LEU A 95 -9.86 1.84 -0.51
N ILE A 96 -9.41 1.39 -1.69
CA ILE A 96 -7.99 1.41 -2.07
C ILE A 96 -7.49 2.86 -2.20
N ALA A 97 -8.27 3.74 -2.83
CA ALA A 97 -7.87 5.12 -3.06
C ALA A 97 -7.73 5.89 -1.74
N GLU A 98 -8.61 5.68 -0.77
CA GLU A 98 -8.47 6.32 0.54
C GLU A 98 -7.21 5.84 1.27
N LEU A 99 -6.95 4.52 1.26
CA LEU A 99 -5.73 3.94 1.82
C LEU A 99 -4.46 4.55 1.20
N LEU A 100 -4.39 4.55 -0.14
CA LEU A 100 -3.23 5.05 -0.86
C LEU A 100 -3.09 6.57 -0.72
N ALA A 101 -4.19 7.32 -0.83
CA ALA A 101 -4.17 8.78 -0.67
C ALA A 101 -3.70 9.20 0.74
N GLY A 102 -4.19 8.53 1.79
CA GLY A 102 -3.70 8.70 3.16
C GLY A 102 -2.20 8.49 3.24
N SER A 103 -1.71 7.40 2.63
CA SER A 103 -0.28 7.09 2.58
C SER A 103 0.56 8.16 1.88
N THR A 104 0.07 8.68 0.76
CA THR A 104 0.83 9.68 0.00
C THR A 104 0.86 11.05 0.66
N ARG A 105 -0.13 11.40 1.50
CA ARG A 105 -0.18 12.67 2.23
C ARG A 105 0.81 12.68 3.39
N GLU A 106 0.99 11.55 4.04
CA GLU A 106 1.91 11.37 5.17
C GLU A 106 3.37 11.33 4.71
N ASN A 107 3.63 10.78 3.52
CA ASN A 107 4.95 10.72 2.90
C ASN A 107 5.20 11.93 2.00
N VAL A 108 5.45 13.09 2.61
CA VAL A 108 5.90 14.29 1.87
C VAL A 108 7.24 14.00 1.21
N ALA A 109 7.31 14.16 -0.11
CA ALA A 109 8.53 13.91 -0.88
C ALA A 109 9.70 14.74 -0.33
N LEU A 110 10.63 14.08 0.35
CA LEU A 110 11.90 14.69 0.72
C LEU A 110 12.70 14.96 -0.57
N PRO A 111 13.66 15.91 -0.56
CA PRO A 111 14.56 16.10 -1.70
C PRO A 111 15.34 14.80 -1.97
N LEU A 112 14.91 14.05 -2.99
CA LEU A 112 15.54 12.79 -3.37
C LEU A 112 16.89 13.08 -4.02
N SER A 113 17.92 12.32 -3.62
CA SER A 113 19.14 12.23 -4.43
C SER A 113 18.80 11.51 -5.74
N THR A 114 19.48 11.88 -6.83
CA THR A 114 19.28 11.21 -8.13
C THR A 114 19.59 9.71 -8.10
N SER A 115 20.35 9.26 -7.10
CA SER A 115 20.65 7.84 -6.83
C SER A 115 19.46 7.04 -6.31
N ASP A 116 18.43 7.70 -5.78
CA ASP A 116 17.34 7.06 -5.02
C ASP A 116 16.04 6.95 -5.84
N LEU A 117 16.08 7.41 -7.11
CA LEU A 117 14.92 7.42 -8.00
C LEU A 117 14.64 6.02 -8.57
N THR A 118 13.46 5.49 -8.24
CA THR A 118 12.92 4.29 -8.88
C THR A 118 12.19 4.64 -10.18
N ARG A 119 11.94 3.63 -11.04
CA ARG A 119 11.17 3.81 -12.29
C ARG A 119 9.74 4.30 -12.07
N PHE A 120 9.19 4.09 -10.87
CA PHE A 120 7.84 4.52 -10.52
C PHE A 120 7.75 6.03 -10.26
N HIS A 121 8.86 6.74 -10.05
CA HIS A 121 8.84 8.18 -9.81
C HIS A 121 8.43 8.95 -11.07
N SER A 122 7.42 9.79 -10.93
CA SER A 122 7.01 10.79 -11.92
C SER A 122 7.88 12.04 -11.83
N LYS A 123 8.00 12.81 -12.93
CA LYS A 123 8.76 14.08 -12.92
C LYS A 123 8.09 15.15 -12.05
N THR A 124 6.77 15.17 -12.06
CA THR A 124 5.92 16.04 -11.25
C THR A 124 4.72 15.22 -10.78
N PRO A 125 4.07 15.60 -9.66
CA PRO A 125 2.83 14.97 -9.25
C PRO A 125 1.78 15.11 -10.37
N PRO A 126 1.07 14.04 -10.75
CA PRO A 126 -0.03 14.13 -11.70
C PRO A 126 -1.12 15.10 -11.22
N ASN A 127 -1.74 15.85 -12.14
CA ASN A 127 -2.85 16.77 -11.84
C ASN A 127 -4.20 16.03 -11.74
N THR A 128 -4.19 14.83 -11.17
CA THR A 128 -5.37 13.98 -10.95
C THR A 128 -5.25 13.34 -9.57
N THR A 129 -6.39 13.10 -8.91
CA THR A 129 -6.38 12.45 -7.61
C THR A 129 -6.14 10.95 -7.78
N VAL A 130 -5.66 10.29 -6.71
CA VAL A 130 -5.52 8.83 -6.70
C VAL A 130 -6.85 8.16 -7.00
N TYR A 131 -7.95 8.67 -6.43
CA TYR A 131 -9.30 8.15 -6.67
C TYR A 131 -9.69 8.26 -8.15
N ASP A 132 -9.58 9.46 -8.74
CA ASP A 132 -10.00 9.68 -10.14
C ASP A 132 -9.19 8.81 -11.11
N TYR A 133 -7.89 8.66 -10.86
CA TYR A 133 -7.04 7.79 -11.67
C TYR A 133 -7.43 6.32 -11.57
N LEU A 134 -7.61 5.80 -10.35
CA LEU A 134 -8.03 4.41 -10.13
C LEU A 134 -9.44 4.14 -10.69
N HIS A 135 -10.34 5.12 -10.58
CA HIS A 135 -11.67 5.07 -11.16
C HIS A 135 -11.61 4.95 -12.69
N GLN A 136 -10.82 5.81 -13.35
CA GLN A 136 -10.62 5.75 -14.81
C GLN A 136 -10.02 4.40 -15.24
N LEU A 137 -8.97 3.94 -14.56
CA LEU A 137 -8.37 2.63 -14.84
C LEU A 137 -9.40 1.51 -14.72
N THR A 138 -10.25 1.55 -13.69
CA THR A 138 -11.27 0.53 -13.42
C THR A 138 -12.37 0.50 -14.48
N VAL A 139 -12.92 1.67 -14.82
CA VAL A 139 -14.01 1.78 -15.80
C VAL A 139 -13.53 1.39 -17.19
N TYR A 140 -12.40 1.92 -17.65
CA TYR A 140 -11.95 1.69 -19.04
C TYR A 140 -11.33 0.32 -19.24
N ASN A 141 -10.64 -0.25 -18.25
CA ASN A 141 -10.08 -1.60 -18.37
C ASN A 141 -11.02 -2.70 -17.88
N VAL A 142 -12.22 -2.34 -17.39
CA VAL A 142 -13.22 -3.28 -16.86
C VAL A 142 -12.63 -4.14 -15.75
N LEU A 143 -11.97 -3.49 -14.78
CA LEU A 143 -11.27 -4.19 -13.70
C LEU A 143 -12.27 -4.81 -12.72
N THR A 144 -12.00 -6.04 -12.31
CA THR A 144 -12.81 -6.79 -11.35
C THR A 144 -12.26 -6.67 -9.93
N PRO A 145 -13.07 -6.92 -8.88
CA PRO A 145 -12.59 -6.89 -7.50
C PRO A 145 -11.34 -7.75 -7.22
N PRO A 146 -11.23 -9.01 -7.73
CA PRO A 146 -10.01 -9.81 -7.56
C PRO A 146 -8.75 -9.15 -8.14
N VAL A 147 -8.87 -8.47 -9.30
CA VAL A 147 -7.75 -7.77 -9.95
C VAL A 147 -7.33 -6.55 -9.14
N LEU A 148 -8.29 -5.77 -8.64
CA LEU A 148 -8.02 -4.58 -7.82
C LEU A 148 -7.34 -4.95 -6.48
N LEU A 149 -7.84 -5.99 -5.81
CA LEU A 149 -7.25 -6.49 -4.56
C LEU A 149 -5.84 -7.07 -4.80
N THR A 150 -5.64 -7.81 -5.90
CA THR A 150 -4.32 -8.31 -6.29
C THR A 150 -3.34 -7.16 -6.57
N ALA A 151 -3.79 -6.11 -7.25
CA ALA A 151 -2.96 -4.93 -7.50
C ALA A 151 -2.51 -4.25 -6.19
N LEU A 152 -3.40 -4.13 -5.20
CA LEU A 152 -3.02 -3.62 -3.87
C LEU A 152 -2.01 -4.55 -3.17
N ILE A 153 -2.20 -5.87 -3.24
CA ILE A 153 -1.24 -6.84 -2.70
C ILE A 153 0.14 -6.67 -3.33
N TYR A 154 0.22 -6.36 -4.63
CA TYR A 154 1.51 -6.09 -5.29
C TYR A 154 2.18 -4.81 -4.81
N VAL A 155 1.40 -3.76 -4.50
CA VAL A 155 1.94 -2.56 -3.83
C VAL A 155 2.56 -2.95 -2.49
N VAL A 156 1.85 -3.74 -1.68
CA VAL A 156 2.34 -4.22 -0.38
C VAL A 156 3.66 -4.98 -0.53
N ARG A 157 3.69 -6.00 -1.40
CA ARG A 157 4.87 -6.83 -1.65
C ARG A 157 6.07 -6.01 -2.12
N LEU A 158 5.86 -4.98 -2.94
CA LEU A 158 6.95 -4.11 -3.39
C LEU A 158 7.53 -3.27 -2.25
N CYS A 159 6.67 -2.66 -1.42
CA CYS A 159 7.11 -1.88 -0.26
C CYS A 159 7.91 -2.73 0.74
N GLU A 160 7.62 -4.03 0.84
CA GLU A 160 8.37 -4.98 1.67
C GLU A 160 9.71 -5.38 1.04
N ALA A 161 9.70 -5.68 -0.26
CA ALA A 161 10.90 -6.09 -0.98
C ALA A 161 11.94 -4.96 -1.05
N GLN A 162 11.51 -3.70 -0.94
CA GLN A 162 12.39 -2.54 -1.00
C GLN A 162 12.17 -1.59 0.19
N PRO A 163 12.89 -1.78 1.31
CA PRO A 163 12.74 -0.96 2.52
C PRO A 163 13.00 0.55 2.33
N GLY A 164 13.69 0.94 1.26
CA GLY A 164 13.93 2.34 0.89
C GLY A 164 12.90 2.93 -0.07
N PHE A 165 11.88 2.17 -0.48
CA PHE A 165 10.83 2.66 -1.36
C PHE A 165 9.76 3.39 -0.55
N GLU A 166 9.52 4.65 -0.89
CA GLU A 166 8.46 5.46 -0.28
C GLU A 166 7.28 5.62 -1.24
N LEU A 167 6.09 5.23 -0.78
CA LEU A 167 4.85 5.47 -1.51
C LEU A 167 4.41 6.92 -1.28
N ASN A 168 4.46 7.74 -2.33
CA ASN A 168 4.16 9.17 -2.29
C ASN A 168 3.43 9.62 -3.57
N CYS A 169 3.11 10.91 -3.67
CA CYS A 169 2.38 11.48 -4.80
C CYS A 169 3.11 11.36 -6.15
N LEU A 170 4.43 11.15 -6.17
CA LEU A 170 5.22 10.94 -7.37
C LEU A 170 5.23 9.48 -7.84
N THR A 171 5.04 8.51 -6.93
CA THR A 171 5.17 7.08 -7.23
C THR A 171 3.83 6.35 -7.39
N VAL A 172 2.80 6.76 -6.66
CA VAL A 172 1.53 6.01 -6.54
C VAL A 172 0.86 5.68 -7.88
N HIS A 173 0.79 6.64 -8.81
CA HIS A 173 0.07 6.47 -10.08
C HIS A 173 0.75 5.43 -10.99
N ARG A 174 2.05 5.62 -11.25
CA ARG A 174 2.85 4.72 -12.10
C ARG A 174 2.99 3.34 -11.48
N LEU A 175 3.17 3.26 -10.16
CA LEU A 175 3.21 1.99 -9.46
C LEU A 175 1.88 1.25 -9.62
N PHE A 176 0.75 1.90 -9.31
CA PHE A 176 -0.54 1.24 -9.35
C PHE A 176 -0.93 0.80 -10.77
N LEU A 177 -0.57 1.58 -11.80
CA LEU A 177 -0.73 1.18 -13.20
C LEU A 177 0.00 -0.13 -13.52
N ALA A 178 1.25 -0.26 -13.07
CA ALA A 178 2.03 -1.48 -13.25
C ALA A 178 1.39 -2.66 -12.49
N CYS A 179 0.96 -2.43 -11.24
CA CYS A 179 0.28 -3.43 -10.42
C CYS A 179 -1.01 -3.93 -11.09
N VAL A 180 -1.86 -3.03 -11.58
CA VAL A 180 -3.10 -3.36 -12.30
C VAL A 180 -2.81 -4.15 -13.57
N THR A 181 -1.80 -3.76 -14.33
CA THR A 181 -1.46 -4.44 -15.59
C THR A 181 -0.98 -5.87 -15.33
N VAL A 182 -0.06 -6.06 -14.37
CA VAL A 182 0.42 -7.39 -13.99
C VAL A 182 -0.70 -8.22 -13.36
N ALA A 183 -1.52 -7.63 -12.49
CA ALA A 183 -2.63 -8.32 -11.83
C ALA A 183 -3.69 -8.79 -12.83
N SER A 184 -4.05 -7.94 -13.81
CA SER A 184 -5.02 -8.32 -14.84
C SER A 184 -4.52 -9.52 -15.65
N LYS A 185 -3.23 -9.56 -15.99
CA LYS A 185 -2.63 -10.67 -16.74
C LYS A 185 -2.43 -11.93 -15.91
N SER A 186 -2.30 -11.82 -14.59
CA SER A 186 -2.08 -12.97 -13.71
C SER A 186 -3.37 -13.60 -13.19
N VAL A 187 -4.45 -12.82 -13.09
CA VAL A 187 -5.72 -13.25 -12.47
C VAL A 187 -6.83 -13.51 -13.50
N SER A 188 -6.85 -12.79 -14.63
CA SER A 188 -7.95 -12.86 -15.59
C SER A 188 -7.59 -13.65 -16.84
N ASP A 189 -8.52 -14.47 -17.32
CA ASP A 189 -8.39 -15.17 -18.62
C ASP A 189 -8.46 -14.22 -19.82
N SER A 190 -9.10 -13.07 -19.65
CA SER A 190 -9.21 -12.01 -20.66
C SER A 190 -8.59 -10.73 -20.12
N PHE A 191 -7.60 -10.20 -20.83
CA PHE A 191 -6.85 -9.01 -20.46
C PHE A 191 -6.48 -8.18 -21.69
N TRP A 192 -6.24 -6.89 -21.49
CA TRP A 192 -5.89 -5.99 -22.58
C TRP A 192 -4.39 -6.06 -22.96
N LYS A 193 -4.07 -5.63 -24.18
CA LYS A 193 -2.66 -5.44 -24.58
C LYS A 193 -2.07 -4.24 -23.84
N ASN A 194 -0.75 -4.25 -23.61
CA ASN A 194 -0.04 -3.13 -22.96
C ASN A 194 -0.34 -1.77 -23.57
N ALA A 195 -0.48 -1.69 -24.90
CA ALA A 195 -0.79 -0.43 -25.56
C ALA A 195 -2.10 0.21 -25.06
N TYR A 196 -3.10 -0.60 -24.71
CA TYR A 196 -4.38 -0.12 -24.20
C TYR A 196 -4.25 0.37 -22.74
N TYR A 197 -3.64 -0.44 -21.87
CA TYR A 197 -3.35 -0.02 -20.49
C TYR A 197 -2.50 1.26 -20.44
N ALA A 198 -1.50 1.37 -21.32
CA ALA A 198 -0.62 2.53 -21.39
C ALA A 198 -1.38 3.78 -21.86
N TYR A 199 -2.27 3.63 -22.85
CA TYR A 199 -3.13 4.72 -23.32
C TYR A 199 -4.03 5.27 -22.20
N ILE A 200 -4.75 4.41 -21.47
CA ILE A 200 -5.59 4.83 -20.34
C ILE A 200 -4.73 5.37 -19.19
N GLY A 201 -3.59 4.75 -18.92
CA GLY A 201 -2.68 5.11 -17.83
C GLY A 201 -1.84 6.36 -18.10
N GLY A 202 -1.90 6.95 -19.30
CA GLY A 202 -1.18 8.17 -19.66
C GLY A 202 0.33 7.99 -19.85
N VAL A 203 0.80 6.79 -20.21
CA VAL A 203 2.22 6.47 -20.43
C VAL A 203 2.44 5.86 -21.80
N SER A 204 3.70 5.80 -22.27
CA SER A 204 4.00 5.06 -23.49
C SER A 204 3.94 3.54 -23.26
N ALA A 205 3.58 2.76 -24.28
CA ALA A 205 3.58 1.30 -24.17
C ALA A 205 4.96 0.72 -23.77
N ARG A 206 6.04 1.34 -24.26
CA ARG A 206 7.42 0.98 -23.89
C ARG A 206 7.69 1.25 -22.41
N GLU A 207 7.22 2.39 -21.91
CA GLU A 207 7.33 2.75 -20.51
C GLU A 207 6.57 1.77 -19.63
N LEU A 208 5.31 1.46 -19.98
CA LEU A 208 4.53 0.46 -19.23
C LEU A 208 5.24 -0.88 -19.17
N SER A 209 5.79 -1.38 -20.28
CA SER A 209 6.56 -2.63 -20.29
C SER A 209 7.78 -2.58 -19.35
N MET A 210 8.45 -1.43 -19.22
CA MET A 210 9.54 -1.28 -18.26
C MET A 210 9.05 -1.24 -16.80
N LEU A 211 7.91 -0.59 -16.54
CA LEU A 211 7.30 -0.56 -15.21
C LEU A 211 6.84 -1.96 -14.77
N GLU A 212 6.24 -2.73 -15.68
CA GLU A 212 5.87 -4.13 -15.42
C GLU A 212 7.08 -4.98 -15.10
N LEU A 213 8.15 -4.90 -15.90
CA LEU A 213 9.37 -5.68 -15.68
C LEU A 213 10.02 -5.32 -14.33
N GLU A 214 10.03 -4.04 -13.98
CA GLU A 214 10.55 -3.56 -12.70
C GLU A 214 9.72 -4.10 -11.53
N LEU A 215 8.38 -4.03 -11.63
CA LEU A 215 7.49 -4.62 -10.62
C LEU A 215 7.73 -6.12 -10.47
N LEU A 216 7.79 -6.87 -11.58
CA LEU A 216 8.02 -8.31 -11.56
C LEU A 216 9.35 -8.70 -10.90
N ARG A 217 10.39 -7.85 -11.02
CA ARG A 217 11.66 -8.02 -10.30
C ARG A 217 11.47 -7.93 -8.79
N TYR A 218 10.76 -6.91 -8.31
CA TYR A 218 10.46 -6.76 -6.88
C TYR A 218 9.56 -7.88 -6.35
N LEU A 219 8.63 -8.38 -7.18
CA LEU A 219 7.78 -9.51 -6.82
C LEU A 219 8.49 -10.87 -6.91
N HIS A 220 9.74 -10.92 -7.35
CA HIS A 220 10.44 -12.16 -7.68
C HIS A 220 9.60 -13.11 -8.56
N TRP A 221 8.86 -12.55 -9.52
CA TRP A 221 7.93 -13.26 -10.40
C TRP A 221 6.83 -14.05 -9.66
N ASN A 222 6.69 -13.87 -8.34
CA ASN A 222 5.61 -14.43 -7.54
C ASN A 222 4.37 -13.54 -7.70
N VAL A 223 3.60 -13.83 -8.76
CA VAL A 223 2.34 -13.15 -9.11
C VAL A 223 1.10 -13.95 -8.70
N VAL A 224 1.28 -15.08 -8.00
CA VAL A 224 0.13 -15.85 -7.51
C VAL A 224 -0.40 -15.15 -6.26
N THR A 225 -1.71 -14.88 -6.25
CA THR A 225 -2.47 -14.46 -5.07
C THR A 225 -3.49 -15.54 -4.73
N ARG A 226 -3.47 -16.00 -3.48
CA ARG A 226 -4.40 -17.00 -2.98
C ARG A 226 -5.69 -16.32 -2.52
N HIS A 227 -6.78 -17.09 -2.49
CA HIS A 227 -8.09 -16.59 -2.11
C HIS A 227 -8.14 -16.04 -0.67
N ASP A 228 -7.47 -16.69 0.28
CA ASP A 228 -7.37 -16.25 1.67
C ASP A 228 -6.73 -14.85 1.80
N GLU A 229 -5.77 -14.57 0.93
CA GLU A 229 -5.04 -13.31 0.89
C GLU A 229 -5.92 -12.16 0.38
N LEU A 230 -6.67 -12.43 -0.69
CA LEU A 230 -7.63 -11.49 -1.27
C LEU A 230 -8.76 -11.20 -0.27
N PHE A 231 -9.28 -12.23 0.38
CA PHE A 231 -10.32 -12.08 1.39
C PHE A 231 -9.84 -11.27 2.60
N ASN A 232 -8.66 -11.58 3.15
CA ASN A 232 -8.09 -10.83 4.27
C ASN A 232 -7.82 -9.37 3.90
N CYS A 233 -7.30 -9.13 2.69
CA CYS A 233 -7.09 -7.78 2.16
C CYS A 233 -8.41 -6.99 2.11
N TYR A 234 -9.47 -7.61 1.61
CA TYR A 234 -10.79 -7.02 1.52
C TYR A 234 -11.40 -6.67 2.88
N VAL A 235 -11.31 -7.58 3.86
CA VAL A 235 -11.81 -7.33 5.24
C VAL A 235 -11.07 -6.16 5.88
N ILE A 236 -9.73 -6.14 5.78
CA ILE A 236 -8.91 -5.06 6.35
C ILE A 236 -9.22 -3.71 5.70
N LEU A 237 -9.49 -3.68 4.39
CA LEU A 237 -9.92 -2.46 3.72
C LEU A 237 -11.24 -1.91 4.28
N ILE A 238 -12.23 -2.79 4.50
CA ILE A 238 -13.53 -2.39 5.04
C ILE A 238 -13.41 -1.93 6.49
N ASP A 239 -12.73 -2.69 7.34
CA ASP A 239 -12.59 -2.38 8.77
C ASP A 239 -11.93 -1.02 9.03
N ARG A 240 -11.14 -0.51 8.08
CA ARG A 240 -10.48 0.80 8.19
C ARG A 240 -11.32 1.96 7.68
N HIS A 241 -12.34 1.70 6.86
CA HIS A 241 -13.15 2.75 6.25
C HIS A 241 -14.50 2.87 6.96
N ALA A 242 -14.68 3.96 7.74
CA ALA A 242 -15.89 4.18 8.55
C ALA A 242 -17.21 4.14 7.76
N GLY A 243 -17.17 4.45 6.46
CA GLY A 243 -18.33 4.41 5.56
C GLY A 243 -18.72 3.03 4.99
N TYR A 244 -18.02 1.94 5.31
CA TYR A 244 -18.33 0.59 4.80
C TYR A 244 -18.45 -0.46 5.91
N GLN A 245 -19.28 -1.48 5.70
CA GLN A 245 -19.48 -2.62 6.62
C GLN A 245 -19.69 -3.94 5.84
N LEU A 246 -19.48 -5.09 6.49
CA LEU A 246 -19.64 -6.45 5.94
C LEU A 246 -20.97 -7.13 6.30
#